data_AF-A0A1H3D6F2-F1
#
_entry.id   AF-A0A1H3D6F2-F1
#
_cell.length_a   1.000
_cell.length_b   1.000
_cell.length_c   1.000
_cell.angle_alpha   90.00
_cell.angle_beta   90.00
_cell.angle_gamma   90.00
#
_symmetry.space_group_name_H-M   'P 1'
#
loop_
_entity.id
_entity.type
_entity.pdbx_description
1 polymer ?
#
loop_
_entity_poly.entity_id
_entity_poly.type
_entity_poly.pdbx_seq_one_letter_code
_entity_poly.pdbx_strand_id
1 'polypeptide(L)'
;MPKPYEFGTEAELVQRLGDTNTVSAAKLFFAQQSPSITHVVETGVAGNTFRAFRNLPVQPSVTFRTWATNYVTRTIHELSAISDCQSYAQYVHDATNSLCEEWRRITGSEMGYGRGAKLFNLVLKKFACLSSLSEGQRSTLIDLQHIPLDSYTIIGLRAIAPEFFIPKNATMKFVETPAQYADFQAVIREIANKAGVPPIYYDVLAWNMGH
;
A
#
# COMPACT_ATOMS: atom_id res chain seq x y z
N MET A 1 22.72 -3.76 -0.08
CA MET A 1 21.25 -3.69 -0.27
C MET A 1 20.74 -2.46 0.44
N PRO A 2 19.80 -1.73 -0.16
CA PRO A 2 19.14 -0.60 0.50
C PRO A 2 18.54 -1.05 1.84
N LYS A 3 18.59 -0.19 2.86
CA LYS A 3 18.19 -0.53 4.24
C LYS A 3 17.02 0.37 4.66
N PRO A 4 15.98 -0.16 5.30
CA PRO A 4 14.92 0.66 5.91
C PRO A 4 15.49 1.73 6.82
N TYR A 5 14.98 2.95 6.68
CA TYR A 5 15.27 4.06 7.57
C TYR A 5 14.31 4.00 8.76
N GLU A 6 14.85 3.97 9.98
CA GLU A 6 14.08 4.05 11.23
C GLU A 6 14.02 5.51 11.68
N PHE A 7 12.82 6.10 11.70
CA PHE A 7 12.64 7.48 12.16
C PHE A 7 12.74 7.49 13.69
N GLY A 8 13.52 8.43 14.24
CA GLY A 8 13.81 8.47 15.67
C GLY A 8 12.67 9.03 16.52
N THR A 9 11.85 9.92 15.96
CA THR A 9 10.72 10.54 16.66
C THR A 9 9.56 10.84 15.71
N GLU A 10 8.35 10.99 16.26
CA GLU A 10 7.19 11.43 15.47
C GLU A 10 7.43 12.80 14.83
N ALA A 11 8.01 13.76 15.58
CA ALA A 11 8.27 15.11 15.09
C ALA A 11 9.21 15.11 13.88
N GLU A 12 10.23 14.25 13.88
CA GLU A 12 11.11 14.05 12.73
C GLU A 12 10.32 13.56 11.51
N LEU A 13 9.47 12.54 11.69
CA LEU A 13 8.68 11.99 10.60
C LEU A 13 7.69 13.02 10.04
N VAL A 14 7.01 13.78 10.90
CA VAL A 14 6.11 14.88 10.50
C VAL A 14 6.86 15.92 9.68
N GLN A 15 8.04 16.36 10.13
CA GLN A 15 8.88 17.31 9.40
C GLN A 15 9.26 16.76 8.02
N ARG A 16 9.77 15.52 7.96
CA ARG A 16 10.21 14.85 6.72
C ARG A 16 9.08 14.64 5.71
N LEU A 17 7.86 14.38 6.19
CA LEU A 17 6.67 14.26 5.34
C LEU A 17 6.29 15.60 4.69
N GLY A 18 6.46 16.70 5.42
CA GLY A 18 6.24 18.06 4.93
C GLY A 18 7.36 18.63 4.07
N ASP A 19 8.54 17.99 4.04
CA ASP A 19 9.68 18.45 3.25
C ASP A 19 9.33 18.57 1.75
N THR A 20 9.77 19.67 1.13
CA THR A 20 9.52 19.96 -0.30
C THR A 20 9.93 18.81 -1.22
N ASN A 21 11.02 18.10 -0.90
CA ASN A 21 11.50 16.96 -1.69
C ASN A 21 10.51 15.79 -1.65
N THR A 22 9.98 15.46 -0.46
CA THR A 22 9.00 14.39 -0.27
C THR A 22 7.70 14.72 -1.00
N VAL A 23 7.19 15.93 -0.78
CA VAL A 23 5.95 16.41 -1.41
C VAL A 23 6.09 16.43 -2.93
N SER A 24 7.22 16.92 -3.46
CA SER A 24 7.47 16.97 -4.90
C SER A 24 7.58 15.57 -5.51
N ALA A 25 8.28 14.64 -4.84
CA ALA A 25 8.39 13.26 -5.30
C ALA A 25 7.03 12.56 -5.35
N ALA A 26 6.19 12.75 -4.31
CA ALA A 26 4.85 12.18 -4.28
C ALA A 26 3.95 12.79 -5.36
N LYS A 27 3.95 14.12 -5.52
CA LYS A 27 3.21 14.80 -6.59
C LYS A 27 3.65 14.32 -7.97
N LEU A 28 4.96 14.17 -8.20
CA LEU A 28 5.50 13.65 -9.45
C LEU A 28 5.04 12.21 -9.72
N PHE A 29 4.98 11.37 -8.68
CA PHE A 29 4.43 10.02 -8.80
C PHE A 29 2.96 10.05 -9.24
N PHE A 30 2.12 10.84 -8.58
CA PHE A 30 0.68 10.89 -8.86
C PHE A 30 0.29 11.68 -10.12
N ALA A 31 1.21 12.49 -10.66
CA ALA A 31 1.07 13.14 -11.96
C ALA A 31 1.17 12.16 -13.14
N GLN A 32 1.70 10.95 -12.90
CA GLN A 32 1.75 9.90 -13.91
C GLN A 32 0.34 9.53 -14.40
N GLN A 33 0.28 9.03 -15.64
CA GLN A 33 -0.93 8.56 -16.27
C GLN A 33 -0.83 7.06 -16.54
N SER A 34 -1.89 6.34 -16.17
CA SER A 34 -2.05 4.91 -16.47
C SER A 34 -3.23 4.76 -17.42
N PRO A 35 -3.04 4.28 -18.65
CA PRO A 35 -4.09 4.29 -19.66
C PRO A 35 -5.19 3.24 -19.44
N SER A 36 -4.95 2.22 -18.61
CA SER A 36 -5.90 1.14 -18.38
C SER A 36 -5.70 0.47 -17.02
N ILE A 37 -6.70 -0.29 -16.58
CA ILE A 37 -6.62 -1.13 -15.37
C ILE A 37 -5.49 -2.15 -15.48
N THR A 38 -5.32 -2.78 -16.65
CA THR A 38 -4.21 -3.72 -16.88
C THR A 38 -2.87 -3.04 -16.66
N HIS A 39 -2.68 -1.82 -17.19
CA HIS A 39 -1.44 -1.07 -16.97
C HIS A 39 -1.22 -0.72 -15.49
N VAL A 40 -2.29 -0.34 -14.77
CA VAL A 40 -2.24 -0.09 -13.32
C VAL A 40 -1.74 -1.34 -12.58
N VAL A 41 -2.31 -2.51 -12.88
CA VAL A 41 -1.97 -3.77 -12.20
C VAL A 41 -0.55 -4.24 -12.54
N GLU A 42 -0.13 -4.12 -13.81
CA GLU A 42 1.19 -4.55 -14.26
C GLU A 42 2.32 -3.70 -13.68
N THR A 43 2.10 -2.38 -13.60
CA THR A 43 3.11 -1.41 -13.15
C THR A 43 3.03 -1.08 -11.67
N GLY A 44 1.89 -1.33 -11.02
CA GLY A 44 1.71 -1.10 -9.58
C GLY A 44 2.52 -2.08 -8.73
N VAL A 45 2.67 -3.33 -9.17
CA VAL A 45 3.43 -4.35 -8.43
C VAL A 45 4.65 -4.83 -9.21
N ALA A 46 5.82 -4.40 -8.76
CA ALA A 46 7.10 -4.82 -9.32
C ALA A 46 7.39 -6.30 -9.06
N GLY A 47 8.07 -6.95 -10.02
CA GLY A 47 8.35 -8.39 -10.01
C GLY A 47 9.12 -8.88 -8.77
N ASN A 48 9.95 -8.00 -8.18
CA ASN A 48 10.69 -8.30 -6.96
C ASN A 48 9.79 -8.61 -5.75
N THR A 49 8.58 -8.04 -5.70
CA THR A 49 7.61 -8.25 -4.62
C THR A 49 7.17 -9.71 -4.56
N PHE A 50 7.12 -10.40 -5.69
CA PHE A 50 6.69 -11.79 -5.77
C PHE A 50 7.73 -12.80 -5.27
N ARG A 51 8.97 -12.38 -4.98
CA ARG A 51 10.02 -13.26 -4.44
C ARG A 51 9.62 -13.89 -3.10
N ALA A 52 8.74 -13.23 -2.33
CA ALA A 52 8.19 -13.74 -1.08
C ALA A 52 7.24 -14.95 -1.25
N PHE A 53 6.85 -15.25 -2.49
CA PHE A 53 5.91 -16.32 -2.85
C PHE A 53 6.54 -17.37 -3.78
N ARG A 54 7.85 -17.60 -3.66
CA ARG A 54 8.56 -18.64 -4.42
C ARG A 54 8.08 -20.05 -4.06
N ASN A 55 8.37 -21.01 -4.93
CA ASN A 55 8.08 -22.45 -4.76
C ASN A 55 6.57 -22.78 -4.73
N LEU A 56 5.76 -22.04 -5.48
CA LEU A 56 4.35 -22.33 -5.70
C LEU A 56 4.16 -23.13 -7.00
N PRO A 57 3.07 -23.91 -7.12
CA PRO A 57 2.76 -24.68 -8.33
C PRO A 57 2.40 -23.80 -9.55
N VAL A 58 2.26 -22.49 -9.34
CA VAL A 58 1.89 -21.50 -10.35
C VAL A 58 2.82 -20.30 -10.30
N GLN A 59 2.83 -19.50 -11.36
CA GLN A 59 3.59 -18.25 -11.40
C GLN A 59 2.89 -17.17 -10.54
N PRO A 60 3.47 -16.75 -9.39
CA PRO A 60 2.77 -15.88 -8.42
C PRO A 60 2.34 -14.54 -9.01
N SER A 61 3.17 -13.97 -9.88
CA SER A 61 2.88 -12.69 -10.54
C SER A 61 1.70 -12.78 -11.51
N VAL A 62 1.57 -13.89 -12.24
CA VAL A 62 0.45 -14.09 -13.18
C VAL A 62 -0.84 -14.27 -12.39
N THR A 63 -0.84 -15.17 -11.39
CA THR A 63 -1.99 -15.42 -10.52
C THR A 63 -2.51 -14.13 -9.88
N PHE A 64 -1.62 -13.34 -9.28
CA PHE A 64 -2.02 -12.06 -8.67
C PHE A 64 -2.56 -11.07 -9.71
N ARG A 65 -1.87 -10.88 -10.84
CA ARG A 65 -2.27 -9.89 -11.84
C ARG A 65 -3.62 -10.22 -12.48
N THR A 66 -3.87 -11.51 -12.75
CA THR A 66 -5.17 -11.98 -13.23
C THR A 66 -6.27 -11.67 -12.21
N TRP A 67 -6.07 -12.02 -10.92
CA TRP A 67 -7.03 -11.70 -9.87
C TRP A 67 -7.26 -10.19 -9.75
N ALA A 68 -6.20 -9.40 -9.66
CA ALA A 68 -6.29 -7.95 -9.43
C ALA A 68 -6.97 -7.24 -10.60
N THR A 69 -6.69 -7.65 -11.85
CA THR A 69 -7.33 -7.08 -13.03
C THR A 69 -8.82 -7.37 -13.03
N ASN A 70 -9.23 -8.61 -12.74
CA ASN A 70 -10.64 -9.00 -12.68
C ASN A 70 -11.37 -8.30 -11.53
N TYR A 71 -10.75 -8.26 -10.34
CA TYR A 71 -11.33 -7.63 -9.16
C TYR A 71 -11.57 -6.14 -9.41
N VAL A 72 -10.54 -5.39 -9.79
CA VAL A 72 -10.64 -3.94 -10.03
C VAL A 72 -11.56 -3.61 -11.19
N THR A 73 -11.57 -4.42 -12.26
CA THR A 73 -12.52 -4.21 -13.38
C THR A 73 -13.97 -4.35 -12.91
N ARG A 74 -14.25 -5.35 -12.08
CA ARG A 74 -15.60 -5.60 -11.55
C ARG A 74 -16.04 -4.52 -10.56
N THR A 75 -15.12 -3.98 -9.77
CA THR A 75 -15.41 -3.03 -8.69
C THR A 75 -15.07 -1.58 -9.02
N ILE A 76 -14.74 -1.25 -10.27
CA ILE A 76 -14.25 0.09 -10.64
C ILE A 76 -15.24 1.21 -10.27
N HIS A 77 -16.54 0.98 -10.46
CA HIS A 77 -17.57 1.97 -10.13
C HIS A 77 -17.66 2.21 -8.61
N GLU A 78 -17.57 1.16 -7.82
CA GLU A 78 -17.51 1.25 -6.36
C GLU A 78 -16.25 2.02 -5.94
N LEU A 79 -15.07 1.55 -6.34
CA LEU A 79 -13.78 2.15 -5.97
C LEU A 79 -13.70 3.63 -6.36
N SER A 80 -14.18 4.00 -7.54
CA SER A 80 -14.14 5.39 -8.03
C SER A 80 -15.20 6.30 -7.39
N ALA A 81 -16.14 5.75 -6.61
CA ALA A 81 -17.17 6.49 -5.89
C ALA A 81 -16.90 6.60 -4.39
N ILE A 82 -15.90 5.90 -3.85
CA ILE A 82 -15.52 5.98 -2.43
C ILE A 82 -15.07 7.40 -2.09
N SER A 83 -15.64 7.96 -1.03
CA SER A 83 -15.37 9.34 -0.59
C SER A 83 -14.99 9.46 0.88
N ASP A 84 -14.94 8.35 1.61
CA ASP A 84 -14.65 8.34 3.05
C ASP A 84 -13.70 7.20 3.45
N CYS A 85 -13.06 7.38 4.61
CA CYS A 85 -12.03 6.47 5.11
C CYS A 85 -12.58 5.10 5.50
N GLN A 86 -13.82 5.04 6.00
CA GLN A 86 -14.42 3.78 6.46
C GLN A 86 -14.74 2.88 5.27
N SER A 87 -15.40 3.43 4.25
CA SER A 87 -15.71 2.72 3.00
C SER A 87 -14.42 2.29 2.28
N TYR A 88 -13.40 3.15 2.26
CA TYR A 88 -12.09 2.77 1.70
C TYR A 88 -11.44 1.61 2.45
N ALA A 89 -11.41 1.68 3.78
CA ALA A 89 -10.83 0.62 4.60
C ALA A 89 -11.57 -0.72 4.42
N GLN A 90 -12.91 -0.67 4.34
CA GLN A 90 -13.74 -1.84 4.07
C GLN A 90 -13.44 -2.44 2.69
N TYR A 91 -13.34 -1.60 1.66
CA TYR A 91 -12.99 -2.04 0.31
C TYR A 91 -11.63 -2.76 0.26
N VAL A 92 -10.62 -2.23 0.96
CA VAL A 92 -9.30 -2.87 1.05
C VAL A 92 -9.38 -4.19 1.81
N HIS A 93 -10.18 -4.26 2.87
CA HIS A 93 -10.39 -5.48 3.65
C HIS A 93 -11.02 -6.59 2.78
N ASP A 94 -12.10 -6.28 2.09
CA ASP A 94 -12.84 -7.24 1.26
C ASP A 94 -12.00 -7.73 0.08
N ALA A 95 -11.25 -6.83 -0.56
CA ALA A 95 -10.31 -7.19 -1.59
C ALA A 95 -9.18 -8.08 -1.06
N THR A 96 -8.66 -7.78 0.14
CA THR A 96 -7.60 -8.59 0.76
C THR A 96 -8.09 -10.01 1.07
N ASN A 97 -9.29 -10.15 1.62
CA ASN A 97 -9.89 -11.46 1.88
C ASN A 97 -10.13 -12.24 0.58
N SER A 98 -10.71 -11.58 -0.44
CA SER A 98 -10.90 -12.18 -1.76
C SER A 98 -9.61 -12.67 -2.39
N LEU A 99 -8.53 -11.88 -2.29
CA LEU A 99 -7.20 -12.29 -2.76
C LEU A 99 -6.68 -13.50 -1.98
N CYS A 100 -6.78 -13.49 -0.65
CA CYS A 100 -6.28 -14.59 0.17
C CYS A 100 -7.02 -15.90 -0.13
N GLU A 101 -8.34 -15.84 -0.29
CA GLU A 101 -9.17 -16.99 -0.67
C GLU A 101 -8.81 -17.53 -2.06
N GLU A 102 -8.72 -16.66 -3.05
CA GLU A 102 -8.36 -17.05 -4.42
C GLU A 102 -6.95 -17.64 -4.48
N TRP A 103 -6.02 -17.04 -3.72
CA TRP A 103 -4.66 -17.53 -3.61
C TRP A 103 -4.61 -18.94 -3.02
N ARG A 104 -5.35 -19.17 -1.92
CA ARG A 104 -5.43 -20.49 -1.29
C ARG A 104 -6.02 -21.51 -2.25
N ARG A 105 -7.07 -21.15 -2.98
CA ARG A 105 -7.75 -22.01 -3.96
C ARG A 105 -6.81 -22.45 -5.09
N ILE A 106 -6.00 -21.53 -5.63
CA ILE A 106 -5.12 -21.81 -6.77
C ILE A 106 -3.81 -22.49 -6.34
N THR A 107 -3.25 -22.07 -5.21
CA THR A 107 -1.88 -22.44 -4.82
C THR A 107 -1.81 -23.50 -3.72
N GLY A 108 -2.92 -23.76 -3.03
CA GLY A 108 -2.97 -24.59 -1.83
C GLY A 108 -2.23 -24.00 -0.62
N SER A 109 -1.76 -22.75 -0.70
CA SER A 109 -0.90 -22.11 0.31
C SER A 109 -1.50 -20.81 0.85
N GLU A 110 -1.18 -20.48 2.11
CA GLU A 110 -1.60 -19.23 2.73
C GLU A 110 -0.81 -18.01 2.24
N MET A 111 -1.53 -16.98 1.80
CA MET A 111 -0.95 -15.65 1.57
C MET A 111 -0.77 -14.89 2.88
N GLY A 112 -1.72 -14.95 3.81
CA GLY A 112 -1.73 -14.11 5.02
C GLY A 112 -2.06 -12.64 4.74
N TYR A 113 -2.76 -12.02 5.70
CA TYR A 113 -3.45 -10.76 5.50
C TYR A 113 -2.51 -9.61 5.10
N GLY A 114 -1.44 -9.35 5.87
CA GLY A 114 -0.53 -8.22 5.59
C GLY A 114 0.13 -8.29 4.21
N ARG A 115 0.45 -9.50 3.74
CA ARG A 115 0.99 -9.72 2.39
C ARG A 115 -0.04 -9.42 1.30
N GLY A 116 -1.29 -9.87 1.49
CA GLY A 116 -2.38 -9.57 0.56
C GLY A 116 -2.72 -8.09 0.50
N ALA A 117 -2.88 -7.46 1.67
CA ALA A 117 -3.16 -6.04 1.78
C ALA A 117 -2.05 -5.19 1.15
N LYS A 118 -0.77 -5.54 1.39
CA LYS A 118 0.36 -4.87 0.72
C LYS A 118 0.22 -4.91 -0.80
N LEU A 119 0.04 -6.11 -1.36
CA LEU A 119 -0.03 -6.28 -2.82
C LEU A 119 -1.17 -5.48 -3.42
N PHE A 120 -2.34 -5.47 -2.76
CA PHE A 120 -3.48 -4.71 -3.25
C PHE A 120 -3.30 -3.20 -3.10
N ASN A 121 -2.74 -2.71 -1.98
CA ASN A 121 -2.46 -1.29 -1.81
C ASN A 121 -1.47 -0.74 -2.85
N LEU A 122 -0.51 -1.56 -3.30
CA LEU A 122 0.37 -1.17 -4.42
C LEU A 122 -0.42 -0.96 -5.72
N VAL A 123 -1.44 -1.79 -5.99
CA VAL A 123 -2.37 -1.59 -7.11
C VAL A 123 -3.18 -0.31 -6.90
N LEU A 124 -3.74 -0.09 -5.71
CA LEU A 124 -4.55 1.10 -5.43
C LEU A 124 -3.74 2.39 -5.52
N LYS A 125 -2.49 2.39 -5.05
CA LYS A 125 -1.54 3.49 -5.22
C LYS A 125 -1.45 3.89 -6.70
N LYS A 126 -1.27 2.91 -7.58
CA LYS A 126 -1.19 3.15 -9.04
C LYS A 126 -2.56 3.42 -9.67
N PHE A 127 -3.65 2.94 -9.08
CA PHE A 127 -5.01 3.18 -9.57
C PHE A 127 -5.39 4.67 -9.53
N ALA A 128 -4.91 5.42 -8.54
CA ALA A 128 -5.07 6.88 -8.54
C ALA A 128 -4.43 7.57 -9.77
N CYS A 129 -3.53 6.89 -10.49
CA CYS A 129 -2.95 7.37 -11.74
C CYS A 129 -3.80 7.05 -12.98
N LEU A 130 -4.92 6.31 -12.85
CA LEU A 130 -5.75 5.89 -13.97
C LEU A 130 -6.34 7.10 -14.72
N SER A 131 -6.15 7.14 -16.04
CA SER A 131 -6.51 8.30 -16.87
C SER A 131 -8.02 8.54 -16.99
N SER A 132 -8.85 7.54 -16.70
CA SER A 132 -10.32 7.69 -16.72
C SER A 132 -10.89 8.30 -15.44
N LEU A 133 -10.09 8.48 -14.38
CA LEU A 133 -10.53 9.15 -13.16
C LEU A 133 -10.56 10.67 -13.37
N SER A 134 -11.61 11.31 -12.88
CA SER A 134 -11.63 12.77 -12.76
C SER A 134 -10.59 13.26 -11.76
N GLU A 135 -10.25 14.55 -11.83
CA GLU A 135 -9.32 15.16 -10.86
C GLU A 135 -9.83 15.05 -9.42
N GLY A 136 -11.14 15.26 -9.20
CA GLY A 136 -11.77 15.11 -7.88
C GLY A 136 -11.69 13.68 -7.35
N GLN A 137 -11.95 12.68 -8.20
CA GLN A 137 -11.80 11.26 -7.82
C GLN A 137 -10.35 10.93 -7.48
N ARG A 138 -9.40 11.40 -8.28
CA ARG A 138 -7.97 11.21 -8.05
C ARG A 138 -7.54 11.81 -6.71
N SER A 139 -7.88 13.06 -6.45
CA SER A 139 -7.53 13.73 -5.19
C SER A 139 -8.10 12.97 -4.00
N THR A 140 -9.40 12.64 -4.05
CA THR A 140 -10.09 11.89 -3.00
C THR A 140 -9.39 10.55 -2.73
N LEU A 141 -9.07 9.79 -3.78
CA LEU A 141 -8.42 8.49 -3.62
C LEU A 141 -7.00 8.59 -3.05
N ILE A 142 -6.25 9.64 -3.41
CA ILE A 142 -4.91 9.88 -2.84
C ILE A 142 -5.00 10.13 -1.33
N ASP A 143 -6.00 10.91 -0.89
CA ASP A 143 -6.21 11.24 0.53
C ASP A 143 -6.68 10.04 1.36
N LEU A 144 -7.40 9.11 0.72
CA LEU A 144 -7.92 7.91 1.37
C LEU A 144 -6.92 6.76 1.43
N GLN A 145 -5.90 6.74 0.56
CA GLN A 145 -5.03 5.59 0.35
C GLN A 145 -4.37 5.04 1.61
N HIS A 146 -4.43 3.72 1.74
CA HIS A 146 -3.67 2.96 2.72
C HIS A 146 -2.25 2.71 2.23
N ILE A 147 -1.34 2.58 3.19
CA ILE A 147 0.09 2.34 2.93
C ILE A 147 0.32 0.87 2.62
N PRO A 148 1.07 0.54 1.55
CA PRO A 148 1.64 -0.78 1.38
C PRO A 148 2.63 -1.09 2.52
N LEU A 149 2.22 -1.91 3.48
CA LEU A 149 3.07 -2.24 4.64
C LEU A 149 4.16 -3.24 4.26
N ASP A 150 5.41 -2.80 4.31
CA ASP A 150 6.58 -3.63 4.08
C ASP A 150 7.74 -3.27 5.00
N SER A 151 8.92 -3.84 4.79
CA SER A 151 10.05 -3.59 5.70
C SER A 151 10.39 -2.11 5.82
N TYR A 152 10.25 -1.30 4.76
CA TYR A 152 10.59 0.12 4.80
C TYR A 152 9.57 0.90 5.64
N THR A 153 8.27 0.69 5.38
CA THR A 153 7.19 1.39 6.08
C THR A 153 6.95 0.85 7.50
N ILE A 154 7.18 -0.44 7.76
CA ILE A 154 7.03 -1.02 9.10
C ILE A 154 8.21 -0.60 9.99
N ILE A 155 9.46 -0.77 9.54
CA ILE A 155 10.62 -0.44 10.38
C ILE A 155 10.72 1.06 10.63
N GLY A 156 10.26 1.89 9.69
CA GLY A 156 10.19 3.34 9.89
C GLY A 156 9.44 3.76 11.16
N LEU A 157 8.42 3.01 11.57
CA LEU A 157 7.61 3.32 12.75
C LEU A 157 8.17 2.73 14.05
N ARG A 158 9.26 1.96 14.01
CA ARG A 158 9.71 1.14 15.14
C ARG A 158 9.97 1.93 16.43
N ALA A 159 10.55 3.13 16.34
CA ALA A 159 10.79 3.98 17.51
C ALA A 159 9.60 4.89 17.84
N ILE A 160 8.68 5.11 16.90
CA ILE A 160 7.54 6.02 17.02
C ILE A 160 6.32 5.31 17.63
N ALA A 161 6.12 4.03 17.30
CA ALA A 161 5.01 3.20 17.77
C ALA A 161 5.56 1.97 18.54
N PRO A 162 6.15 2.15 19.73
CA PRO A 162 6.74 1.06 20.51
C PRO A 162 5.74 -0.02 20.91
N GLU A 163 4.44 0.31 21.00
CA GLU A 163 3.33 -0.60 21.28
C GLU A 163 3.16 -1.70 20.22
N PHE A 164 3.68 -1.50 19.01
CA PHE A 164 3.67 -2.53 17.98
C PHE A 164 4.77 -3.57 18.14
N PHE A 165 5.76 -3.37 19.03
CA PHE A 165 6.87 -4.31 19.25
C PHE A 165 7.59 -4.71 17.94
N ILE A 166 7.78 -3.75 17.03
CA ILE A 166 8.36 -3.99 15.70
C ILE A 166 9.83 -4.48 15.83
N PRO A 167 10.17 -5.68 15.32
CA PRO A 167 11.54 -6.14 15.33
C PRO A 167 12.40 -5.40 14.28
N LYS A 168 13.72 -5.31 14.52
CA LYS A 168 14.67 -4.62 13.62
C LYS A 168 14.74 -5.20 12.20
N ASN A 169 14.29 -6.43 12.02
CA ASN A 169 14.23 -7.16 10.76
C ASN A 169 12.79 -7.46 10.32
N ALA A 170 11.82 -6.66 10.77
CA ALA A 170 10.43 -6.80 10.37
C ALA A 170 10.29 -6.82 8.85
N THR A 171 9.44 -7.72 8.38
CA THR A 171 9.09 -7.85 6.96
C THR A 171 7.59 -7.69 6.80
N MET A 172 7.09 -7.73 5.56
CA MET A 172 5.65 -7.75 5.29
C MET A 172 4.87 -8.89 5.99
N LYS A 173 5.55 -9.93 6.50
CA LYS A 173 4.92 -11.00 7.29
C LYS A 173 4.58 -10.58 8.73
N PHE A 174 5.12 -9.45 9.19
CA PHE A 174 4.91 -8.97 10.57
C PHE A 174 3.44 -8.60 10.84
N VAL A 175 2.73 -8.13 9.82
CA VAL A 175 1.31 -7.81 9.90
C VAL A 175 0.50 -9.06 9.57
N GLU A 176 -0.12 -9.64 10.58
CA GLU A 176 -0.78 -10.94 10.46
C GLU A 176 -2.31 -10.84 10.44
N THR A 177 -2.87 -9.83 11.12
CA THR A 177 -4.32 -9.71 11.31
C THR A 177 -4.89 -8.40 10.74
N PRO A 178 -6.19 -8.36 10.41
CA PRO A 178 -6.87 -7.12 9.99
C PRO A 178 -6.82 -6.01 11.05
N ALA A 179 -6.95 -6.36 12.33
CA ALA A 179 -6.90 -5.40 13.43
C ALA A 179 -5.52 -4.73 13.51
N GLN A 180 -4.45 -5.53 13.56
CA GLN A 180 -3.08 -5.02 13.55
C GLN A 180 -2.83 -4.15 12.31
N TYR A 181 -3.27 -4.57 11.14
CA TYR A 181 -3.17 -3.76 9.92
C TYR A 181 -3.88 -2.40 10.07
N ALA A 182 -5.10 -2.39 10.62
CA ALA A 182 -5.85 -1.15 10.84
C ALA A 182 -5.13 -0.21 11.80
N ASP A 183 -4.53 -0.73 12.88
CA ASP A 183 -3.75 0.06 13.84
C ASP A 183 -2.56 0.75 13.16
N PHE A 184 -1.81 0.03 12.32
CA PHE A 184 -0.73 0.62 11.52
C PHE A 184 -1.22 1.74 10.61
N GLN A 185 -2.34 1.54 9.91
CA GLN A 185 -2.90 2.56 9.02
C GLN A 185 -3.38 3.79 9.80
N ALA A 186 -3.96 3.60 10.99
CA ALA A 186 -4.41 4.67 11.85
C ALA A 186 -3.23 5.55 12.33
N VAL A 187 -2.16 4.93 12.84
CA VAL A 187 -0.95 5.65 13.28
C VAL A 187 -0.35 6.46 12.13
N ILE A 188 -0.18 5.85 10.94
CA ILE A 188 0.39 6.56 9.80
C ILE A 188 -0.51 7.73 9.36
N ARG A 189 -1.82 7.53 9.34
CA ARG A 189 -2.79 8.57 8.97
C ARG A 189 -2.73 9.74 9.95
N GLU A 190 -2.66 9.47 11.25
CA GLU A 190 -2.52 10.53 12.27
C GLU A 190 -1.26 11.37 12.05
N ILE A 191 -0.13 10.71 11.81
CA ILE A 191 1.16 11.38 11.56
C ILE A 191 1.10 12.20 10.26
N ALA A 192 0.54 11.65 9.18
CA ALA A 192 0.40 12.37 7.91
C ALA A 192 -0.55 13.57 8.03
N ASN A 193 -1.63 13.45 8.81
CA ASN A 193 -2.53 14.55 9.10
C ASN A 193 -1.81 15.69 9.85
N LYS A 194 -0.93 15.36 10.82
CA LYS A 194 -0.09 16.37 11.50
C LYS A 194 0.86 17.09 10.54
N ALA A 195 1.32 16.40 9.50
CA ALA A 195 2.15 16.98 8.44
C ALA A 195 1.33 17.72 7.35
N GLY A 196 0.00 17.63 7.37
CA GLY A 196 -0.87 18.25 6.36
C GLY A 196 -0.73 17.61 4.97
N VAL A 197 -0.37 16.33 4.89
CA VAL A 197 -0.19 15.60 3.61
C VAL A 197 -1.00 14.31 3.57
N PRO A 198 -1.31 13.77 2.38
CA PRO A 198 -1.97 12.48 2.25
C PRO A 198 -1.14 11.34 2.87
N PRO A 199 -1.75 10.34 3.53
CA PRO A 199 -1.02 9.25 4.18
C PRO A 199 -0.03 8.55 3.23
N ILE A 200 -0.44 8.31 1.99
CA ILE A 200 0.38 7.59 0.99
C ILE A 200 1.73 8.26 0.68
N TYR A 201 1.93 9.52 1.07
CA TYR A 201 3.23 10.18 0.93
C TYR A 201 4.29 9.53 1.82
N TYR A 202 3.88 8.88 2.91
CA TYR A 202 4.76 8.08 3.75
C TYR A 202 5.43 6.93 3.00
N ASP A 203 4.72 6.26 2.09
CA ASP A 203 5.31 5.19 1.27
C ASP A 203 6.43 5.74 0.37
N VAL A 204 6.22 6.91 -0.23
CA VAL A 204 7.23 7.58 -1.07
C VAL A 204 8.45 7.98 -0.23
N LEU A 205 8.22 8.57 0.95
CA LEU A 205 9.29 8.96 1.87
C LEU A 205 10.11 7.74 2.33
N ALA A 206 9.44 6.70 2.85
CA ALA A 206 10.08 5.52 3.40
C ALA A 206 10.89 4.77 2.33
N TRP A 207 10.40 4.73 1.09
CA TRP A 207 11.12 4.13 -0.03
C TRP A 207 12.36 4.96 -0.42
N ASN A 208 12.22 6.29 -0.55
CA ASN A 208 13.32 7.20 -0.91
C ASN A 208 14.42 7.24 0.16
N MET A 209 14.06 7.22 1.45
CA MET A 209 15.06 7.21 2.53
C MET A 209 15.83 5.89 2.59
N GLY A 210 15.24 4.82 2.05
CA GLY A 210 15.85 3.51 2.02
C GLY A 210 16.80 3.27 0.85
N HIS A 211 16.72 4.05 -0.24
CA HIS A 211 17.42 3.86 -1.52
C HIS A 211 18.32 5.03 -1.88
#